data_AF-A0A7V9C4D0-F1
#
_entry.id   AF-A0A7V9C4D0-F1
#
_cell.length_a   1.000
_cell.length_b   1.000
_cell.length_c   1.000
_cell.angle_alpha   90.00
_cell.angle_beta   90.00
_cell.angle_gamma   90.00
#
_symmetry.space_group_name_H-M   'P 1'
#
loop_
_entity.id
_entity.type
_entity.pdbx_description
1 polymer ?
#
loop_
_entity_poly.entity_id
_entity_poly.type
_entity_poly.pdbx_seq_one_letter_code
_entity_poly.pdbx_strand_id
1 'polypeptide(L)'
;MSAGRRDARPQEIALLEAAGTLLASSTQAIAAASGAQTHLLVYLPGALDPASPEIRRANLPSGWASPAFDVLQTEDYEWVTGGRRDLSMVARAAITASLGYPIAEQHYFSGFAAGDGDWSAIVAAAREVQRDGIAETFIWAMPQVLRDGLTLFGKDDDVTPFEDVDFPIAIGAEASASPGFSTNVVTSASGHESRNANWQQARLRFDAGPGVRGDDELGTLIAFFRARRGAAVGFRFRDPFDHSSNAMRGVPTADDQMLGLGDGAATQFALRKSYAEGEVRRITRPVAGSVRVSIGAVEQLTGWSLVDRGVVQLSSPPAVGVDVRAGFLFDTPVRFAEDRLDINRASFLAGEAPSVPLIEIREA
;
A
#
# COMPACT_ATOMS: atom_id res chain seq x y z
N MET A 1 -16.36 30.79 -13.81
CA MET A 1 -17.11 30.93 -15.08
C MET A 1 -16.91 29.65 -15.88
N SER A 2 -17.89 28.75 -15.87
CA SER A 2 -17.87 27.52 -16.67
C SER A 2 -18.07 27.92 -18.13
N ALA A 3 -17.06 27.70 -18.97
CA ALA A 3 -17.22 27.81 -20.41
C ALA A 3 -18.22 26.71 -20.84
N GLY A 4 -19.41 27.14 -21.28
CA GLY A 4 -20.46 26.23 -21.75
C GLY A 4 -19.93 25.34 -22.87
N ARG A 5 -20.09 24.04 -22.69
CA ARG A 5 -19.73 23.00 -23.66
C ARG A 5 -20.46 23.27 -24.98
N ARG A 6 -19.71 23.46 -26.07
CA ARG A 6 -20.28 23.62 -27.41
C ARG A 6 -20.53 22.26 -28.03
N ASP A 7 -21.71 22.06 -28.61
CA ASP A 7 -21.99 20.87 -29.41
C ASP A 7 -21.08 20.79 -30.64
N ALA A 8 -20.69 19.57 -31.02
CA ALA A 8 -19.88 19.32 -32.19
C ALA A 8 -20.68 19.59 -33.47
N ARG A 9 -20.04 20.22 -34.45
CA ARG A 9 -20.62 20.48 -35.78
C ARG A 9 -20.72 19.18 -36.56
N PRO A 10 -21.67 19.05 -37.51
CA PRO A 10 -21.78 17.87 -38.38
C PRO A 10 -20.47 17.50 -39.11
N GLN A 11 -19.69 18.51 -39.53
CA GLN A 11 -18.39 18.30 -40.18
C GLN A 11 -17.34 17.71 -39.23
N GLU A 12 -17.37 18.09 -37.95
CA GLU A 12 -16.47 17.55 -36.91
C GLU A 12 -16.84 16.09 -36.60
N ILE A 13 -18.13 15.79 -36.49
CA ILE A 13 -18.63 14.42 -36.32
C ILE A 13 -18.21 13.53 -37.49
N ALA A 14 -18.43 13.98 -38.72
CA ALA A 14 -18.07 13.24 -39.93
C ALA A 14 -16.55 12.98 -40.01
N LEU A 15 -15.73 13.95 -39.58
CA LEU A 15 -14.28 13.78 -39.51
C LEU A 15 -13.90 12.70 -38.49
N LEU A 16 -14.51 12.70 -37.30
CA LEU A 16 -14.24 11.70 -36.26
C LEU A 16 -14.67 10.29 -36.71
N GLU A 17 -15.79 10.15 -37.42
CA GLU A 17 -16.25 8.87 -37.98
C GLU A 17 -15.33 8.37 -39.10
N ALA A 18 -14.86 9.26 -39.96
CA ALA A 18 -13.87 8.92 -40.99
C ALA A 18 -12.54 8.48 -40.36
N ALA A 19 -12.09 9.17 -39.30
CA ALA A 19 -10.90 8.80 -38.54
C ALA A 19 -11.05 7.40 -37.89
N GLY A 20 -12.19 7.12 -37.27
CA GLY A 20 -12.47 5.80 -36.68
C GLY A 20 -12.49 4.69 -37.73
N THR A 21 -13.09 4.94 -38.90
CA THR A 21 -13.09 3.99 -40.02
C THR A 21 -11.67 3.68 -40.51
N LEU A 22 -10.82 4.70 -40.63
CA LEU A 22 -9.42 4.55 -41.02
C LEU A 22 -8.61 3.80 -39.96
N LEU A 23 -8.85 4.07 -38.68
CA LEU A 23 -8.21 3.37 -37.57
C LEU A 23 -8.58 1.89 -37.54
N ALA A 24 -9.87 1.56 -37.66
CA ALA A 24 -10.32 0.17 -37.73
C ALA A 24 -9.69 -0.57 -38.93
N SER A 25 -9.74 0.03 -40.11
CA SER A 25 -9.21 -0.58 -41.33
C SER A 25 -7.70 -0.83 -41.24
N SER A 26 -6.94 0.13 -40.71
CA SER A 26 -5.48 0.01 -40.58
C SER A 26 -5.08 -1.03 -39.54
N THR A 27 -5.72 -1.04 -38.37
CA THR A 27 -5.43 -2.01 -37.31
C THR A 27 -5.82 -3.44 -37.69
N GLN A 28 -6.96 -3.65 -38.35
CA GLN A 28 -7.35 -4.96 -38.89
C GLN A 28 -6.37 -5.47 -39.95
N ALA A 29 -5.90 -4.60 -40.84
CA ALA A 29 -4.91 -4.98 -41.85
C ALA A 29 -3.58 -5.41 -41.22
N ILE A 30 -3.13 -4.71 -40.18
CA ILE A 30 -1.94 -5.09 -39.40
C ILE A 30 -2.16 -6.43 -38.69
N ALA A 31 -3.30 -6.60 -38.01
CA ALA A 31 -3.66 -7.83 -37.32
C ALA A 31 -3.64 -9.04 -38.26
N ALA A 32 -4.32 -8.93 -39.40
CA ALA A 32 -4.38 -9.97 -40.42
C ALA A 32 -3.01 -10.31 -41.02
N ALA A 33 -2.12 -9.33 -41.18
CA ALA A 33 -0.78 -9.55 -41.70
C ALA A 33 0.20 -10.15 -40.68
N SER A 34 -0.09 -10.04 -39.38
CA SER A 34 0.86 -10.40 -38.32
C SER A 34 1.06 -11.92 -38.15
N GLY A 35 -0.01 -12.71 -38.34
CA GLY A 35 -0.03 -14.12 -37.98
C GLY A 35 0.12 -14.41 -36.46
N ALA A 36 0.05 -13.36 -35.63
CA ALA A 36 0.16 -13.44 -34.17
C ALA A 36 -1.22 -13.42 -33.51
N GLN A 37 -1.27 -13.79 -32.23
CA GLN A 37 -2.42 -13.49 -31.39
C GLN A 37 -2.48 -11.98 -31.15
N THR A 38 -3.63 -11.40 -31.39
CA THR A 38 -3.87 -9.96 -31.42
C THR A 38 -4.71 -9.51 -30.24
N HIS A 39 -4.26 -8.47 -29.57
CA HIS A 39 -4.92 -7.89 -28.41
C HIS A 39 -5.31 -6.44 -28.73
N LEU A 40 -6.54 -6.07 -28.40
CA LEU A 40 -7.04 -4.70 -28.52
C LEU A 40 -7.07 -4.05 -27.14
N LEU A 41 -6.22 -3.07 -26.88
CA LEU A 41 -6.24 -2.32 -25.62
C LEU A 41 -7.02 -1.01 -25.75
N VAL A 42 -7.99 -0.80 -24.86
CA VAL A 42 -8.79 0.42 -24.79
C VAL A 42 -8.59 1.15 -23.45
N TYR A 43 -8.05 2.36 -23.54
CA TYR A 43 -8.04 3.32 -22.43
C TYR A 43 -9.42 3.95 -22.23
N LEU A 44 -10.18 3.41 -21.27
CA LEU A 44 -11.58 3.81 -21.03
C LEU A 44 -11.72 5.30 -20.68
N PRO A 45 -10.86 5.91 -19.84
CA PRO A 45 -11.01 7.31 -19.47
C PRO A 45 -10.90 8.26 -20.66
N GLY A 46 -10.05 7.95 -21.63
CA GLY A 46 -9.96 8.74 -22.86
C GLY A 46 -11.06 8.43 -23.86
N ALA A 47 -11.39 7.15 -24.06
CA ALA A 47 -12.35 6.75 -25.10
C ALA A 47 -13.81 7.07 -24.74
N LEU A 48 -14.15 7.07 -23.46
CA LEU A 48 -15.52 7.20 -22.94
C LEU A 48 -15.68 8.35 -21.94
N ASP A 49 -14.82 9.37 -22.01
CA ASP A 49 -14.93 10.59 -21.21
C ASP A 49 -16.32 11.25 -21.37
N PRO A 50 -17.13 11.36 -20.30
CA PRO A 50 -18.41 12.07 -20.34
C PRO A 50 -18.28 13.54 -20.70
N ALA A 51 -17.11 14.17 -20.56
CA ALA A 51 -16.83 15.54 -20.98
C ALA A 51 -16.49 15.65 -22.49
N SER A 52 -16.25 14.54 -23.19
CA SER A 52 -15.84 14.50 -24.60
C SER A 52 -16.53 13.36 -25.38
N PRO A 53 -17.87 13.40 -25.59
CA PRO A 53 -18.65 12.20 -25.91
C PRO A 53 -18.49 11.76 -27.38
N GLU A 54 -18.05 12.67 -28.24
CA GLU A 54 -17.85 12.44 -29.67
C GLU A 54 -16.50 11.78 -29.94
N ILE A 55 -15.53 11.86 -29.00
CA ILE A 55 -14.18 11.31 -29.19
C ILE A 55 -14.20 9.79 -29.43
N ARG A 56 -15.19 9.10 -28.85
CA ARG A 56 -15.42 7.66 -29.04
C ARG A 56 -15.61 7.27 -30.51
N ARG A 57 -16.09 8.19 -31.36
CA ARG A 57 -16.27 7.91 -32.80
C ARG A 57 -14.95 7.65 -33.51
N ALA A 58 -13.89 8.33 -33.08
CA ALA A 58 -12.55 8.14 -33.61
C ALA A 58 -11.78 7.04 -32.86
N ASN A 59 -11.94 6.94 -31.54
CA ASN A 59 -11.12 6.11 -30.67
C ASN A 59 -11.77 4.78 -30.25
N LEU A 60 -13.01 4.51 -30.68
CA LEU A 60 -13.73 3.26 -30.41
C LEU A 60 -14.56 2.83 -31.63
N PRO A 61 -13.95 2.64 -32.81
CA PRO A 61 -14.69 2.32 -34.03
C PRO A 61 -15.38 0.96 -33.96
N SER A 62 -16.56 0.86 -34.57
CA SER A 62 -17.35 -0.39 -34.59
C SER A 62 -16.66 -1.55 -35.30
N GLY A 63 -15.70 -1.27 -36.19
CA GLY A 63 -14.87 -2.30 -36.82
C GLY A 63 -13.99 -3.09 -35.84
N TRP A 64 -13.84 -2.62 -34.60
CA TRP A 64 -13.14 -3.38 -33.56
C TRP A 64 -13.98 -4.42 -32.84
N ALA A 65 -15.28 -4.51 -33.14
CA ALA A 65 -16.14 -5.52 -32.55
C ALA A 65 -15.64 -6.94 -32.85
N SER A 66 -15.88 -7.86 -31.91
CA SER A 66 -15.51 -9.26 -32.03
C SER A 66 -16.08 -9.85 -33.34
N PRO A 67 -15.31 -10.65 -34.08
CA PRO A 67 -14.00 -11.21 -33.72
C PRO A 67 -12.81 -10.49 -34.39
N ALA A 68 -12.81 -9.14 -34.46
CA ALA A 68 -11.74 -8.39 -35.16
C ALA A 68 -10.33 -8.59 -34.55
N PHE A 69 -10.26 -8.87 -33.25
CA PHE A 69 -9.05 -9.23 -32.51
C PHE A 69 -9.33 -10.50 -31.69
N ASP A 70 -8.29 -11.13 -31.14
CA ASP A 70 -8.45 -12.35 -30.34
C ASP A 70 -8.87 -12.05 -28.89
N VAL A 71 -8.41 -10.92 -28.34
CA VAL A 71 -8.67 -10.54 -26.95
C VAL A 71 -8.91 -9.03 -26.82
N LEU A 72 -9.94 -8.67 -26.07
CA LEU A 72 -10.21 -7.28 -25.67
C LEU A 72 -9.55 -7.00 -24.31
N GLN A 73 -8.71 -5.98 -24.26
CA GLN A 73 -8.07 -5.48 -23.06
C GLN A 73 -8.65 -4.11 -22.67
N THR A 74 -8.94 -3.91 -21.39
CA THR A 74 -9.43 -2.61 -20.89
C THR A 74 -8.58 -2.10 -19.73
N GLU A 75 -8.42 -0.78 -19.68
CA GLU A 75 -7.75 -0.09 -18.58
C GLU A 75 -8.51 1.19 -18.21
N ASP A 76 -8.61 1.47 -16.90
CA ASP A 76 -9.39 2.58 -16.34
C ASP A 76 -8.75 3.20 -15.09
N TYR A 77 -7.44 3.09 -15.00
CA TYR A 77 -6.67 3.43 -13.80
C TYR A 77 -6.93 4.83 -13.26
N GLU A 78 -7.06 5.86 -14.11
CA GLU A 78 -7.31 7.24 -13.69
C GLU A 78 -8.63 7.36 -12.92
N TRP A 79 -9.66 6.63 -13.35
CA TRP A 79 -10.93 6.62 -12.64
C TRP A 79 -10.88 5.77 -11.37
N VAL A 80 -10.13 4.66 -11.37
CA VAL A 80 -9.95 3.83 -10.17
C VAL A 80 -9.25 4.60 -9.06
N THR A 81 -8.10 5.21 -9.35
CA THR A 81 -7.32 5.98 -8.35
C THR A 81 -7.96 7.33 -8.03
N GLY A 82 -8.66 7.94 -8.98
CA GLY A 82 -9.45 9.16 -8.77
C GLY A 82 -10.80 8.96 -8.06
N GLY A 83 -11.14 7.73 -7.64
CA GLY A 83 -12.39 7.43 -6.94
C GLY A 83 -13.67 7.48 -7.80
N ARG A 84 -13.54 7.49 -9.13
CA ARG A 84 -14.63 7.55 -10.12
C ARG A 84 -15.05 6.16 -10.61
N ARG A 85 -15.24 5.22 -9.68
CA ARG A 85 -15.65 3.84 -9.98
C ARG A 85 -17.01 3.75 -10.69
N ASP A 86 -17.87 4.76 -10.53
CA ASP A 86 -19.11 4.93 -11.28
C ASP A 86 -18.87 4.94 -12.79
N LEU A 87 -17.84 5.67 -13.25
CA LEU A 87 -17.49 5.76 -14.67
C LEU A 87 -16.88 4.47 -15.19
N SER A 88 -15.98 3.84 -14.42
CA SER A 88 -15.39 2.53 -14.74
C SER A 88 -16.45 1.47 -15.04
N MET A 89 -17.44 1.32 -14.15
CA MET A 89 -18.51 0.33 -14.32
C MET A 89 -19.34 0.59 -15.59
N VAL A 90 -19.78 1.84 -15.78
CA VAL A 90 -20.59 2.23 -16.95
C VAL A 90 -19.80 2.03 -18.24
N ALA A 91 -18.53 2.40 -18.26
CA ALA A 91 -17.67 2.27 -19.43
C ALA A 91 -17.40 0.81 -19.82
N ARG A 92 -17.08 -0.05 -18.85
CA ARG A 92 -16.88 -1.50 -19.10
C ARG A 92 -18.14 -2.15 -19.66
N ALA A 93 -19.31 -1.82 -19.11
CA ALA A 93 -20.60 -2.30 -19.64
C ALA A 93 -20.85 -1.79 -21.07
N ALA A 94 -20.57 -0.52 -21.34
CA ALA A 94 -20.74 0.07 -22.67
C ALA A 94 -19.81 -0.55 -23.72
N ILE A 95 -18.54 -0.81 -23.38
CA ILE A 95 -17.60 -1.49 -24.26
C ILE A 95 -18.03 -2.92 -24.53
N THR A 96 -18.41 -3.66 -23.48
CA THR A 96 -18.88 -5.04 -23.63
C THR A 96 -20.09 -5.10 -24.57
N ALA A 97 -21.05 -4.19 -24.41
CA ALA A 97 -22.22 -4.09 -25.29
C ALA A 97 -21.87 -3.68 -26.72
N SER A 98 -20.87 -2.82 -26.91
CA SER A 98 -20.50 -2.28 -28.22
C SER A 98 -19.58 -3.18 -29.03
N LEU A 99 -18.64 -3.87 -28.37
CA LEU A 99 -17.60 -4.67 -29.04
C LEU A 99 -17.89 -6.18 -28.95
N GLY A 100 -18.70 -6.65 -28.00
CA GLY A 100 -19.25 -8.01 -28.03
C GLY A 100 -18.27 -9.16 -27.76
N TYR A 101 -17.09 -8.89 -27.19
CA TYR A 101 -16.14 -9.94 -26.82
C TYR A 101 -16.68 -10.77 -25.64
N PRO A 102 -16.63 -12.11 -25.68
CA PRO A 102 -16.90 -12.97 -24.52
C PRO A 102 -16.04 -12.59 -23.33
N ILE A 103 -16.55 -12.71 -22.10
CA ILE A 103 -15.78 -12.37 -20.89
C ILE A 103 -14.51 -13.22 -20.71
N ALA A 104 -14.51 -14.44 -21.26
CA ALA A 104 -13.37 -15.34 -21.32
C ALA A 104 -12.30 -14.93 -22.36
N GLU A 105 -12.59 -13.91 -23.17
CA GLU A 105 -11.67 -13.29 -24.14
C GLU A 105 -11.43 -11.81 -23.79
N GLN A 106 -11.61 -11.46 -22.52
CA GLN A 106 -11.36 -10.13 -21.99
C GLN A 106 -10.26 -10.16 -20.94
N HIS A 107 -9.34 -9.19 -21.01
CA HIS A 107 -8.34 -8.92 -19.99
C HIS A 107 -8.55 -7.53 -19.38
N TYR A 108 -8.13 -7.35 -18.14
CA TYR A 108 -8.22 -6.06 -17.44
C TYR A 108 -6.90 -5.64 -16.82
N PHE A 109 -6.54 -4.38 -17.00
CA PHE A 109 -5.35 -3.77 -16.44
C PHE A 109 -5.75 -2.77 -15.35
N SER A 110 -5.37 -3.08 -14.13
CA SER A 110 -5.53 -2.20 -12.96
C SER A 110 -4.19 -1.59 -12.59
N GLY A 111 -4.16 -0.30 -12.30
CA GLY A 111 -2.94 0.48 -12.08
C GLY A 111 -3.30 1.95 -12.01
N PHE A 112 -2.45 2.90 -12.38
CA PHE A 112 -1.09 3.02 -11.86
C PHE A 112 -1.19 3.73 -10.50
N ALA A 113 -0.50 3.24 -9.48
CA ALA A 113 -0.44 3.93 -8.19
C ALA A 113 0.42 5.21 -8.33
N ALA A 114 -0.12 6.36 -7.96
CA ALA A 114 0.64 7.59 -7.79
C ALA A 114 1.25 7.64 -6.37
N GLY A 115 0.52 7.15 -5.36
CA GLY A 115 0.99 7.01 -3.98
C GLY A 115 0.41 5.79 -3.27
N ASP A 116 0.89 5.55 -2.05
CA ASP A 116 0.60 4.32 -1.27
C ASP A 116 -0.92 4.12 -1.00
N GLY A 117 -1.70 5.20 -0.94
CA GLY A 117 -3.15 5.15 -0.72
C GLY A 117 -3.95 4.52 -1.86
N ASP A 118 -3.39 4.45 -3.08
CA ASP A 118 -4.10 4.02 -4.29
C ASP A 118 -4.26 2.50 -4.37
N TRP A 119 -3.39 1.73 -3.70
CA TRP A 119 -3.35 0.27 -3.83
C TRP A 119 -4.64 -0.40 -3.42
N SER A 120 -5.33 0.12 -2.40
CA SER A 120 -6.61 -0.42 -1.96
C SER A 120 -7.66 -0.40 -3.09
N ALA A 121 -7.75 0.71 -3.83
CA ALA A 121 -8.67 0.87 -4.95
C ALA A 121 -8.27 0.01 -6.15
N ILE A 122 -6.97 -0.01 -6.49
CA ILE A 122 -6.40 -0.81 -7.59
C ILE A 122 -6.68 -2.30 -7.35
N VAL A 123 -6.36 -2.82 -6.16
CA VAL A 123 -6.57 -4.23 -5.83
C VAL A 123 -8.06 -4.57 -5.77
N ALA A 124 -8.90 -3.68 -5.25
CA ALA A 124 -10.34 -3.88 -5.23
C ALA A 124 -10.93 -3.98 -6.64
N ALA A 125 -10.52 -3.11 -7.57
CA ALA A 125 -10.97 -3.13 -8.96
C ALA A 125 -10.50 -4.39 -9.69
N ALA A 126 -9.24 -4.81 -9.50
CA ALA A 126 -8.70 -6.06 -10.02
C ALA A 126 -9.47 -7.29 -9.52
N ARG A 127 -9.75 -7.36 -8.21
CA ARG A 127 -10.52 -8.47 -7.61
C ARG A 127 -11.98 -8.49 -8.04
N GLU A 128 -12.58 -7.32 -8.29
CA GLU A 128 -13.96 -7.23 -8.79
C GLU A 128 -14.10 -7.95 -10.13
N VAL A 129 -13.31 -7.59 -11.14
CA VAL A 129 -13.42 -8.20 -12.46
C VAL A 129 -13.05 -9.68 -12.47
N GLN A 130 -12.14 -10.11 -11.60
CA GLN A 130 -11.83 -11.53 -11.40
C GLN A 130 -13.06 -12.31 -10.89
N ARG A 131 -13.86 -11.72 -9.99
CA ARG A 131 -15.11 -12.34 -9.52
C ARG A 131 -16.16 -12.42 -10.63
N ASP A 132 -16.16 -11.45 -11.54
CA ASP A 132 -17.05 -11.42 -12.70
C ASP A 132 -16.65 -12.44 -13.79
N GLY A 133 -15.48 -13.07 -13.67
CA GLY A 133 -15.04 -14.16 -14.54
C GLY A 133 -14.21 -13.72 -15.76
N ILE A 134 -13.59 -12.54 -15.69
CA ILE A 134 -12.64 -12.08 -16.71
C ILE A 134 -11.47 -13.07 -16.84
N ALA A 135 -10.95 -13.24 -18.06
CA ALA A 135 -9.94 -14.27 -18.33
C ALA A 135 -8.61 -13.99 -17.61
N GLU A 136 -8.11 -12.76 -17.72
CA GLU A 136 -6.87 -12.35 -17.08
C GLU A 136 -6.97 -10.94 -16.49
N THR A 137 -6.25 -10.71 -15.40
CA THR A 137 -6.18 -9.42 -14.72
C THR A 137 -4.75 -9.10 -14.37
N PHE A 138 -4.30 -7.92 -14.73
CA PHE A 138 -2.93 -7.46 -14.57
C PHE A 138 -2.87 -6.29 -13.62
N ILE A 139 -1.88 -6.30 -12.73
CA ILE A 139 -1.46 -5.09 -12.02
C ILE A 139 -0.41 -4.40 -12.89
N TRP A 140 -0.85 -3.40 -13.67
CA TRP A 140 -0.02 -2.62 -14.58
C TRP A 140 0.69 -1.49 -13.81
N ALA A 141 1.59 -1.87 -12.91
CA ALA A 141 2.30 -0.92 -12.06
C ALA A 141 3.61 -1.50 -11.50
N MET A 142 4.32 -2.32 -12.29
CA MET A 142 5.51 -3.06 -11.80
C MET A 142 6.53 -2.17 -11.06
N PRO A 143 6.89 -0.96 -11.54
CA PRO A 143 7.78 -0.08 -10.79
C PRO A 143 7.24 0.30 -9.41
N GLN A 144 5.95 0.59 -9.29
CA GLN A 144 5.30 0.94 -8.03
C GLN A 144 5.10 -0.27 -7.13
N VAL A 145 4.78 -1.45 -7.68
CA VAL A 145 4.72 -2.70 -6.93
C VAL A 145 6.05 -2.97 -6.23
N LEU A 146 7.17 -2.75 -6.93
CA LEU A 146 8.51 -2.88 -6.36
C LEU A 146 8.83 -1.79 -5.34
N ARG A 147 8.45 -0.53 -5.61
CA ARG A 147 8.66 0.62 -4.72
C ARG A 147 7.91 0.45 -3.40
N ASP A 148 6.66 0.01 -3.47
CA ASP A 148 5.70 0.02 -2.35
C ASP A 148 5.59 -1.37 -1.70
N GLY A 149 6.19 -2.40 -2.31
CA GLY A 149 6.21 -3.76 -1.78
C GLY A 149 4.85 -4.45 -1.81
N LEU A 150 3.98 -4.11 -2.78
CA LEU A 150 2.66 -4.75 -2.90
C LEU A 150 2.82 -6.26 -3.05
N THR A 151 2.25 -7.01 -2.10
CA THR A 151 2.18 -8.46 -2.15
C THR A 151 0.71 -8.89 -2.17
N LEU A 152 0.33 -9.66 -3.19
CA LEU A 152 -1.03 -10.19 -3.33
C LEU A 152 -1.00 -11.68 -3.04
N PHE A 153 -1.59 -12.09 -1.93
CA PHE A 153 -1.81 -13.50 -1.61
C PHE A 153 -3.15 -13.97 -2.17
N GLY A 154 -3.18 -15.20 -2.69
CA GLY A 154 -4.38 -15.82 -3.26
C GLY A 154 -5.39 -16.22 -2.18
N LYS A 155 -6.67 -15.97 -2.50
CA LYS A 155 -7.91 -16.45 -1.86
C LYS A 155 -7.88 -16.67 -0.34
N ASP A 156 -7.60 -15.64 0.44
CA ASP A 156 -8.08 -15.56 1.83
C ASP A 156 -8.41 -14.10 2.16
N ASP A 157 -9.70 -13.80 2.25
CA ASP A 157 -10.19 -12.59 2.92
C ASP A 157 -10.22 -12.78 4.47
N ASP A 158 -9.72 -13.92 4.99
CA ASP A 158 -9.84 -14.36 6.40
C ASP A 158 -8.52 -14.37 7.20
N VAL A 159 -7.37 -14.05 6.61
CA VAL A 159 -6.13 -13.94 7.40
C VAL A 159 -6.13 -12.56 8.07
N THR A 160 -6.35 -12.54 9.39
CA THR A 160 -6.04 -11.35 10.20
C THR A 160 -4.52 -11.24 10.29
N PRO A 161 -3.88 -10.31 9.57
CA PRO A 161 -2.41 -10.28 9.47
C PRO A 161 -1.76 -9.75 10.75
N PHE A 162 -2.55 -9.15 11.65
CA PHE A 162 -2.09 -8.51 12.86
C PHE A 162 -3.17 -8.52 13.94
N GLU A 163 -2.85 -9.01 15.13
CA GLU A 163 -3.68 -8.89 16.32
C GLU A 163 -3.11 -7.80 17.24
N ASP A 164 -3.96 -6.88 17.71
CA ASP A 164 -3.54 -5.76 18.56
C ASP A 164 -3.34 -6.19 20.02
N VAL A 165 -2.40 -7.11 20.22
CA VAL A 165 -2.00 -7.67 21.52
C VAL A 165 -0.51 -7.45 21.75
N ASP A 166 -0.13 -7.22 23.00
CA ASP A 166 1.27 -7.07 23.39
C ASP A 166 1.99 -8.42 23.47
N PHE A 167 3.28 -8.44 23.14
CA PHE A 167 4.15 -9.57 23.48
C PHE A 167 4.05 -9.88 24.99
N PRO A 168 3.88 -11.15 25.38
CA PRO A 168 3.26 -11.46 26.66
C PRO A 168 4.24 -11.50 27.84
N ILE A 169 5.55 -11.37 27.56
CA ILE A 169 6.60 -11.43 28.56
C ILE A 169 7.28 -10.07 28.64
N ALA A 170 7.50 -9.60 29.87
CA ALA A 170 8.30 -8.41 30.11
C ALA A 170 9.74 -8.69 29.67
N ILE A 171 10.15 -8.03 28.60
CA ILE A 171 11.49 -8.23 28.05
C ILE A 171 12.53 -7.70 29.04
N GLY A 172 13.44 -8.58 29.45
CA GLY A 172 14.56 -8.24 30.31
C GLY A 172 15.62 -7.40 29.59
N ALA A 173 16.59 -6.89 30.36
CA ALA A 173 17.71 -6.09 29.84
C ALA A 173 18.62 -6.82 28.84
N GLU A 174 18.43 -8.13 28.63
CA GLU A 174 19.24 -8.98 27.76
C GLU A 174 18.69 -9.10 26.33
N ALA A 175 17.53 -8.53 26.02
CA ALA A 175 17.04 -8.54 24.64
C ALA A 175 17.93 -7.74 23.70
N SER A 176 17.99 -8.20 22.45
CA SER A 176 18.74 -7.54 21.39
C SER A 176 17.82 -6.92 20.35
N ALA A 177 18.22 -5.78 19.81
CA ALA A 177 17.61 -5.14 18.65
C ALA A 177 18.68 -4.91 17.59
N SER A 178 18.40 -5.31 16.35
CA SER A 178 19.32 -5.24 15.22
C SER A 178 18.63 -4.59 14.03
N PRO A 179 18.89 -3.29 13.77
CA PRO A 179 18.46 -2.62 12.55
C PRO A 179 19.27 -3.12 11.34
N GLY A 180 18.60 -3.44 10.24
CA GLY A 180 19.24 -3.90 9.01
C GLY A 180 18.74 -3.18 7.75
N PHE A 181 19.65 -2.87 6.83
CA PHE A 181 19.35 -2.40 5.48
C PHE A 181 19.60 -3.50 4.45
N SER A 182 18.95 -3.39 3.30
CA SER A 182 19.27 -4.21 2.13
C SER A 182 20.01 -3.35 1.11
N THR A 183 21.30 -3.62 0.90
CA THR A 183 22.13 -2.90 -0.08
C THR A 183 22.84 -3.89 -1.00
N ASN A 184 22.66 -3.74 -2.30
CA ASN A 184 23.43 -4.46 -3.31
C ASN A 184 24.74 -3.72 -3.55
N VAL A 185 25.86 -4.41 -3.35
CA VAL A 185 27.21 -3.87 -3.54
C VAL A 185 27.88 -4.63 -4.66
N VAL A 186 28.30 -3.92 -5.71
CA VAL A 186 29.03 -4.50 -6.86
C VAL A 186 30.41 -3.89 -6.91
N THR A 187 31.44 -4.74 -6.80
CA THR A 187 32.84 -4.33 -6.94
C THR A 187 33.37 -4.76 -8.30
N SER A 188 33.91 -3.83 -9.07
CA SER A 188 34.55 -4.11 -10.36
C SER A 188 35.90 -4.81 -10.18
N ALA A 189 36.43 -5.41 -11.25
CA ALA A 189 37.78 -5.98 -11.25
C ALA A 189 38.90 -4.95 -10.97
N SER A 190 38.63 -3.65 -11.16
CA SER A 190 39.54 -2.56 -10.81
C SER A 190 39.40 -2.09 -9.36
N GLY A 191 38.54 -2.73 -8.56
CA GLY A 191 38.30 -2.41 -7.16
C GLY A 191 37.31 -1.26 -6.92
N HIS A 192 36.63 -0.76 -7.96
CA HIS A 192 35.62 0.29 -7.79
C HIS A 192 34.30 -0.30 -7.32
N GLU A 193 33.63 0.38 -6.39
CA GLU A 193 32.38 -0.09 -5.79
C GLU A 193 31.19 0.76 -6.25
N SER A 194 30.13 0.09 -6.69
CA SER A 194 28.80 0.68 -6.89
C SER A 194 27.82 0.09 -5.88
N ARG A 195 26.99 0.93 -5.28
CA ARG A 195 26.04 0.56 -4.21
C ARG A 195 24.63 0.97 -4.60
N ASN A 196 23.68 0.04 -4.48
CA ASN A 196 22.26 0.30 -4.64
C ASN A 196 21.50 -0.09 -3.36
N ALA A 197 20.97 0.91 -2.66
CA ALA A 197 20.16 0.69 -1.46
C ALA A 197 18.74 0.29 -1.87
N ASN A 198 18.36 -0.96 -1.61
CA ASN A 198 17.03 -1.48 -1.93
C ASN A 198 15.98 -0.98 -0.93
N TRP A 199 16.37 -0.71 0.33
CA TRP A 199 15.48 -0.21 1.37
C TRP A 199 15.96 1.16 1.86
N GLN A 200 15.04 2.12 1.93
CA GLN A 200 15.32 3.47 2.46
C GLN A 200 15.23 3.54 3.99
N GLN A 201 14.45 2.64 4.59
CA GLN A 201 14.28 2.51 6.03
C GLN A 201 14.96 1.22 6.50
N ALA A 202 15.47 1.22 7.73
CA ALA A 202 15.93 -0.01 8.35
C ALA A 202 14.73 -0.97 8.55
N ARG A 203 15.01 -2.27 8.66
CA ARG A 203 14.06 -3.25 9.17
C ARG A 203 14.62 -3.83 10.46
N LEU A 204 13.83 -3.78 11.52
CA LEU A 204 14.24 -4.25 12.84
C LEU A 204 14.09 -5.77 12.97
N ARG A 205 15.10 -6.38 13.58
CA ARG A 205 15.05 -7.75 14.12
C ARG A 205 15.30 -7.68 15.61
N PHE A 206 14.58 -8.51 16.36
CA PHE A 206 14.76 -8.62 17.79
C PHE A 206 15.03 -10.07 18.18
N ASP A 207 15.74 -10.26 19.28
CA ASP A 207 15.70 -11.54 19.99
C ASP A 207 15.13 -11.29 21.39
N ALA A 208 13.94 -11.85 21.62
CA ALA A 208 13.17 -11.74 22.85
C ALA A 208 13.35 -12.96 23.77
N GLY A 209 14.16 -13.95 23.36
CA GLY A 209 14.44 -15.16 24.15
C GLY A 209 15.30 -14.90 25.38
N PRO A 210 16.38 -14.10 25.29
CA PRO A 210 17.21 -13.78 26.44
C PRO A 210 16.38 -13.18 27.58
N GLY A 211 16.22 -13.95 28.66
CA GLY A 211 15.47 -13.55 29.86
C GLY A 211 14.19 -14.34 30.12
N VAL A 212 13.68 -15.14 29.16
CA VAL A 212 12.52 -16.01 29.38
C VAL A 212 12.93 -17.21 30.24
N ARG A 213 12.49 -17.24 31.50
CA ARG A 213 12.92 -18.26 32.47
C ARG A 213 11.74 -18.73 33.33
N GLY A 214 11.66 -20.05 33.48
CA GLY A 214 10.66 -20.68 34.32
C GLY A 214 9.40 -21.10 33.56
N ASP A 215 8.67 -22.04 34.16
CA ASP A 215 7.64 -22.79 33.48
C ASP A 215 6.40 -21.94 33.15
N ASP A 216 6.07 -20.93 33.96
CA ASP A 216 4.92 -20.05 33.74
C ASP A 216 5.11 -19.10 32.55
N GLU A 217 6.29 -18.47 32.45
CA GLU A 217 6.64 -17.61 31.31
C GLU A 217 6.71 -18.44 30.02
N LEU A 218 7.31 -19.64 30.08
CA LEU A 218 7.32 -20.55 28.94
C LEU A 218 5.93 -21.01 28.52
N GLY A 219 5.07 -21.37 29.48
CA GLY A 219 3.68 -21.74 29.20
C GLY A 219 2.93 -20.60 28.48
N THR A 220 3.16 -19.37 28.95
CA THR A 220 2.62 -18.14 28.34
C THR A 220 3.15 -17.95 26.92
N LEU A 221 4.46 -18.08 26.69
CA LEU A 221 5.08 -17.95 25.38
C LEU A 221 4.59 -19.02 24.39
N ILE A 222 4.50 -20.28 24.83
CA ILE A 222 3.99 -21.39 24.01
C ILE A 222 2.54 -21.11 23.58
N ALA A 223 1.69 -20.70 24.51
CA ALA A 223 0.31 -20.36 24.22
C ALA A 223 0.22 -19.20 23.22
N PHE A 224 1.02 -18.15 23.44
CA PHE A 224 1.10 -16.98 22.57
C PHE A 224 1.59 -17.33 21.15
N PHE A 225 2.64 -18.14 21.03
CA PHE A 225 3.20 -18.61 19.75
C PHE A 225 2.18 -19.44 18.96
N ARG A 226 1.47 -20.34 19.64
CA ARG A 226 0.42 -21.16 19.01
C ARG A 226 -0.78 -20.33 18.56
N ALA A 227 -1.20 -19.35 19.36
CA ALA A 227 -2.29 -18.44 18.99
C ALA A 227 -1.95 -17.64 17.72
N ARG A 228 -0.67 -17.24 17.56
CA ARG A 228 -0.16 -16.52 16.37
C ARG A 228 0.20 -17.41 15.18
N ARG A 229 0.15 -18.75 15.36
CA ARG A 229 0.50 -19.74 14.33
C ARG A 229 1.90 -19.50 13.74
N GLY A 230 2.89 -19.29 14.61
CA GLY A 230 4.26 -18.98 14.18
C GLY A 230 4.37 -17.61 13.53
N ALA A 231 4.87 -17.54 12.30
CA ALA A 231 5.10 -16.29 11.57
C ALA A 231 3.82 -15.69 10.94
N ALA A 232 2.67 -16.34 11.07
CA ALA A 232 1.46 -15.97 10.31
C ALA A 232 0.77 -14.70 10.82
N VAL A 233 0.77 -14.42 12.13
CA VAL A 233 0.03 -13.31 12.73
C VAL A 233 0.99 -12.36 13.45
N GLY A 234 0.92 -11.08 13.10
CA GLY A 234 1.67 -10.02 13.77
C GLY A 234 1.06 -9.57 15.10
N PHE A 235 1.87 -8.90 15.92
CA PHE A 235 1.49 -8.38 17.23
C PHE A 235 2.37 -7.19 17.64
N ARG A 236 2.01 -6.50 18.72
CA ARG A 236 2.77 -5.35 19.24
C ARG A 236 3.99 -5.82 20.03
N PHE A 237 5.13 -5.19 19.77
CA PHE A 237 6.34 -5.38 20.56
C PHE A 237 6.93 -4.04 20.97
N ARG A 238 7.05 -3.82 22.28
CA ARG A 238 7.71 -2.62 22.80
C ARG A 238 9.21 -2.78 22.72
N ASP A 239 9.83 -2.05 21.79
CA ASP A 239 11.27 -2.02 21.64
C ASP A 239 11.93 -1.41 22.91
N PRO A 240 12.77 -2.17 23.64
CA PRO A 240 13.39 -1.67 24.87
C PRO A 240 14.39 -0.53 24.62
N PHE A 241 14.91 -0.38 23.40
CA PHE A 241 15.87 0.64 23.01
C PHE A 241 15.20 1.86 22.38
N ASP A 242 14.10 1.66 21.65
CA ASP A 242 13.45 2.71 20.87
C ASP A 242 11.91 2.62 20.83
N HIS A 243 11.24 3.25 21.80
CA HIS A 243 9.78 3.24 21.94
C HIS A 243 9.18 4.63 22.21
N SER A 244 9.94 5.71 21.99
CA SER A 244 9.49 7.08 22.24
C SER A 244 9.85 8.04 21.10
N SER A 245 8.95 8.98 20.82
CA SER A 245 9.19 10.14 19.97
C SER A 245 10.26 11.09 20.52
N ASN A 246 10.43 11.12 21.84
CA ASN A 246 11.44 11.94 22.50
C ASN A 246 12.75 11.15 22.60
N ALA A 247 13.74 11.53 21.77
CA ALA A 247 14.96 10.79 21.57
C ALA A 247 14.67 9.32 21.22
N MET A 248 15.01 8.36 22.09
CA MET A 248 14.69 6.94 21.91
C MET A 248 13.76 6.38 22.99
N ARG A 249 13.88 6.89 24.23
CA ARG A 249 13.15 6.38 25.42
C ARG A 249 12.67 7.51 26.34
N GLY A 250 12.76 8.76 25.88
CA GLY A 250 12.39 9.92 26.69
C GLY A 250 10.89 9.99 26.96
N VAL A 251 10.48 10.79 27.93
CA VAL A 251 9.06 11.08 28.15
C VAL A 251 8.56 11.97 27.00
N PRO A 252 7.48 11.60 26.30
CA PRO A 252 6.99 12.40 25.18
C PRO A 252 6.57 13.82 25.57
N THR A 253 6.90 14.78 24.72
CA THR A 253 6.42 16.17 24.78
C THR A 253 5.63 16.52 23.53
N ALA A 254 4.76 17.54 23.58
CA ALA A 254 3.93 17.88 22.42
C ALA A 254 4.74 18.35 21.19
N ASP A 255 6.02 18.71 21.38
CA ASP A 255 6.88 19.28 20.34
C ASP A 255 7.92 18.30 19.75
N ASP A 256 7.88 17.03 20.14
CA ASP A 256 8.91 16.04 19.78
C ASP A 256 9.12 15.92 18.26
N GLN A 257 8.07 15.55 17.52
CA GLN A 257 8.16 15.21 16.10
C GLN A 257 7.29 16.15 15.27
N MET A 258 7.90 16.78 14.26
CA MET A 258 7.16 17.53 13.24
C MET A 258 6.32 16.56 12.42
N LEU A 259 5.00 16.76 12.31
CA LEU A 259 4.08 15.96 11.49
C LEU A 259 3.68 16.63 10.18
N GLY A 260 3.75 17.96 10.09
CA GLY A 260 3.44 18.68 8.85
C GLY A 260 3.17 20.15 9.07
N LEU A 261 2.96 20.87 7.97
CA LEU A 261 2.50 22.25 7.97
C LEU A 261 1.02 22.29 7.64
N GLY A 262 0.28 23.21 8.26
CA GLY A 262 -1.06 23.54 7.83
C GLY A 262 -1.06 24.10 6.41
N ASP A 263 -2.06 23.70 5.63
CA ASP A 263 -2.37 24.23 4.29
C ASP A 263 -3.76 24.89 4.26
N GLY A 264 -4.43 24.99 5.41
CA GLY A 264 -5.80 25.50 5.53
C GLY A 264 -6.91 24.50 5.18
N ALA A 265 -6.58 23.25 4.81
CA ALA A 265 -7.54 22.23 4.39
C ALA A 265 -7.33 20.86 5.06
N ALA A 266 -6.09 20.39 5.18
CA ALA A 266 -5.76 19.10 5.75
C ALA A 266 -6.06 19.05 7.26
N THR A 267 -6.68 17.96 7.70
CA THR A 267 -7.01 17.70 9.10
C THR A 267 -6.40 16.41 9.64
N GLN A 268 -5.73 15.63 8.79
CA GLN A 268 -5.13 14.35 9.14
C GLN A 268 -3.61 14.42 9.03
N PHE A 269 -2.93 14.04 10.11
CA PHE A 269 -1.48 14.07 10.22
C PHE A 269 -0.98 12.72 10.75
N ALA A 270 -0.25 12.00 9.91
CA ALA A 270 0.35 10.71 10.27
C ALA A 270 1.46 10.88 11.31
N LEU A 271 1.42 10.10 12.39
CA LEU A 271 2.54 10.01 13.34
C LEU A 271 3.78 9.46 12.66
N ARG A 272 4.90 10.16 12.83
CA ARG A 272 6.19 9.78 12.27
C ARG A 272 7.30 10.09 13.25
N LYS A 273 8.40 9.35 13.13
CA LYS A 273 9.62 9.59 13.88
C LYS A 273 10.78 9.79 12.92
N SER A 274 11.51 10.89 13.09
CA SER A 274 12.73 11.17 12.34
C SER A 274 13.96 10.71 13.11
N TYR A 275 14.86 10.01 12.43
CA TYR A 275 16.16 9.58 12.93
C TYR A 275 17.25 10.43 12.27
N ALA A 276 17.76 11.40 13.04
CA ALA A 276 18.69 12.42 12.56
C ALA A 276 18.16 13.10 11.27
N GLU A 277 19.04 13.40 10.32
CA GLU A 277 18.69 14.04 9.04
C GLU A 277 18.36 13.01 7.93
N GLY A 278 18.26 11.72 8.27
CA GLY A 278 18.18 10.64 7.28
C GLY A 278 16.79 10.00 7.17
N GLU A 279 16.46 9.14 8.13
CA GLU A 279 15.31 8.25 8.04
C GLU A 279 14.07 8.86 8.71
N VAL A 280 12.94 8.84 8.02
CA VAL A 280 11.63 9.18 8.59
C VAL A 280 10.75 7.94 8.58
N ARG A 281 10.43 7.42 9.76
CA ARG A 281 9.64 6.20 9.95
C ARG A 281 8.19 6.52 10.27
N ARG A 282 7.26 5.84 9.59
CA ARG A 282 5.83 5.90 9.90
C ARG A 282 5.54 5.10 11.18
N ILE A 283 4.76 5.68 12.09
CA ILE A 283 4.42 5.05 13.38
C ILE A 283 2.94 4.66 13.41
N THR A 284 2.66 3.37 13.20
CA THR A 284 1.29 2.84 13.07
C THR A 284 0.69 2.31 14.38
N ARG A 285 1.53 2.00 15.37
CA ARG A 285 1.13 1.44 16.67
C ARG A 285 1.52 2.36 17.84
N PRO A 286 1.00 3.60 17.92
CA PRO A 286 1.21 4.45 19.09
C PRO A 286 0.51 3.90 20.32
N VAL A 287 1.02 4.24 21.50
CA VAL A 287 0.33 4.03 22.78
C VAL A 287 -0.63 5.19 22.96
N ALA A 288 -1.93 4.96 22.75
CA ALA A 288 -2.94 6.01 22.62
C ALA A 288 -2.90 7.05 23.77
N GLY A 289 -2.78 6.60 25.03
CA GLY A 289 -2.75 7.49 26.19
C GLY A 289 -1.48 8.34 26.36
N SER A 290 -0.47 8.15 25.50
CA SER A 290 0.79 8.90 25.54
C SER A 290 0.87 10.03 24.51
N VAL A 291 -0.08 10.08 23.56
CA VAL A 291 -0.03 11.02 22.44
C VAL A 291 -0.33 12.43 22.92
N ARG A 292 0.57 13.36 22.61
CA ARG A 292 0.47 14.80 22.84
C ARG A 292 0.62 15.51 21.50
N VAL A 293 -0.21 16.50 21.22
CA VAL A 293 -0.22 17.22 19.93
C VAL A 293 -0.01 18.71 20.19
N SER A 294 0.86 19.37 19.43
CA SER A 294 0.96 20.83 19.40
C SER A 294 0.65 21.39 18.01
N ILE A 295 0.00 22.55 18.00
CA ILE A 295 -0.27 23.34 16.80
C ILE A 295 0.32 24.73 17.03
N GLY A 296 1.28 25.14 16.21
CA GLY A 296 2.00 26.41 16.39
C GLY A 296 2.70 26.52 17.75
N ALA A 297 3.33 25.42 18.21
CA ALA A 297 3.99 25.29 19.52
C ALA A 297 3.07 25.42 20.75
N VAL A 298 1.75 25.29 20.57
CA VAL A 298 0.78 25.26 21.68
C VAL A 298 0.20 23.85 21.79
N GLU A 299 0.40 23.19 22.93
CA GLU A 299 -0.19 21.87 23.22
C GLU A 299 -1.72 21.94 23.21
N GLN A 300 -2.34 21.00 22.50
CA GLN A 300 -3.77 20.87 22.37
C GLN A 300 -4.28 19.74 23.27
N LEU A 301 -5.07 20.10 24.28
CA LEU A 301 -5.69 19.11 25.18
C LEU A 301 -6.99 18.52 24.62
N THR A 302 -7.62 19.21 23.67
CA THR A 302 -8.86 18.82 22.99
C THR A 302 -8.81 19.23 21.52
N GLY A 303 -9.84 18.90 20.73
CA GLY A 303 -9.90 19.30 19.31
C GLY A 303 -9.09 18.39 18.38
N TRP A 304 -8.72 17.21 18.86
CA TRP A 304 -8.12 16.16 18.06
C TRP A 304 -8.51 14.78 18.59
N SER A 305 -8.35 13.76 17.75
CA SER A 305 -8.49 12.35 18.10
C SER A 305 -7.42 11.53 17.41
N LEU A 306 -7.07 10.38 17.98
CA LEU A 306 -6.21 9.41 17.35
C LEU A 306 -7.09 8.40 16.61
N VAL A 307 -6.89 8.26 15.29
CA VAL A 307 -7.58 7.26 14.48
C VAL A 307 -6.61 6.14 14.08
N ASP A 308 -7.14 5.14 13.37
CA ASP A 308 -6.41 3.93 13.00
C ASP A 308 -5.03 4.20 12.39
N ARG A 309 -4.12 3.26 12.66
CA ARG A 309 -2.71 3.29 12.22
C ARG A 309 -1.99 4.58 12.62
N GLY A 310 -2.34 5.19 13.75
CA GLY A 310 -1.59 6.33 14.30
C GLY A 310 -1.68 7.58 13.45
N VAL A 311 -2.89 7.97 13.05
CA VAL A 311 -3.16 9.26 12.41
C VAL A 311 -3.82 10.19 13.44
N VAL A 312 -3.29 11.40 13.59
CA VAL A 312 -3.91 12.48 14.36
C VAL A 312 -4.95 13.16 13.48
N GLN A 313 -6.22 13.07 13.86
CA GLN A 313 -7.34 13.75 13.23
C GLN A 313 -7.70 15.00 14.04
N LEU A 314 -7.43 16.18 13.49
CA LEU A 314 -7.82 17.46 14.06
C LEU A 314 -9.28 17.78 13.74
N SER A 315 -9.97 18.51 14.63
CA SER A 315 -11.34 18.97 14.42
C SER A 315 -11.47 20.13 13.42
N SER A 316 -10.37 20.86 13.21
CA SER A 316 -10.29 22.00 12.28
C SER A 316 -8.92 22.03 11.60
N PRO A 317 -8.83 22.43 10.31
CA PRO A 317 -7.55 22.51 9.62
C PRO A 317 -6.66 23.59 10.25
N PRO A 318 -5.36 23.32 10.46
CA PRO A 318 -4.41 24.34 10.88
C PRO A 318 -4.26 25.42 9.80
N ALA A 319 -3.98 26.66 10.22
CA ALA A 319 -3.73 27.75 9.29
C ALA A 319 -2.48 27.49 8.43
N VAL A 320 -2.44 28.10 7.25
CA VAL A 320 -1.34 27.95 6.29
C VAL A 320 0.00 28.27 6.95
N GLY A 321 0.95 27.34 6.86
CA GLY A 321 2.31 27.49 7.39
C GLY A 321 2.44 27.25 8.90
N VAL A 322 1.38 26.86 9.60
CA VAL A 322 1.46 26.54 11.04
C VAL A 322 1.92 25.11 11.24
N ASP A 323 2.95 24.93 12.08
CA ASP A 323 3.49 23.63 12.44
C ASP A 323 2.47 22.77 13.20
N VAL A 324 2.35 21.51 12.80
CA VAL A 324 1.68 20.46 13.56
C VAL A 324 2.74 19.48 14.04
N ARG A 325 2.83 19.26 15.34
CA ARG A 325 3.81 18.36 15.97
C ARG A 325 3.12 17.40 16.94
N ALA A 326 3.79 16.30 17.26
CA ALA A 326 3.34 15.40 18.30
C ALA A 326 4.49 14.68 19.00
N GLY A 327 4.23 14.30 20.26
CA GLY A 327 5.00 13.29 20.99
C GLY A 327 4.12 12.12 21.37
N PHE A 328 4.69 10.93 21.42
CA PHE A 328 4.02 9.66 21.67
C PHE A 328 5.04 8.57 22.06
N LEU A 329 4.58 7.61 22.85
CA LEU A 329 5.20 6.28 22.93
C LEU A 329 4.62 5.41 21.82
N PHE A 330 5.38 4.40 21.38
CA PHE A 330 4.93 3.49 20.33
C PHE A 330 5.49 2.08 20.50
N ASP A 331 4.82 1.14 19.83
CA ASP A 331 5.26 -0.24 19.70
C ASP A 331 5.68 -0.50 18.25
N THR A 332 6.61 -1.43 18.06
CA THR A 332 6.97 -1.93 16.74
C THR A 332 6.04 -3.10 16.39
N PRO A 333 5.32 -3.05 15.25
CA PRO A 333 4.60 -4.21 14.76
C PRO A 333 5.59 -5.29 14.33
N VAL A 334 5.51 -6.46 14.94
CA VAL A 334 6.40 -7.59 14.65
C VAL A 334 5.60 -8.88 14.44
N ARG A 335 6.27 -9.91 13.94
CA ARG A 335 5.86 -11.31 14.06
C ARG A 335 7.03 -12.14 14.55
N PHE A 336 6.75 -13.39 14.93
CA PHE A 336 7.82 -14.39 15.03
C PHE A 336 8.56 -14.48 13.69
N ALA A 337 9.89 -14.54 13.75
CA ALA A 337 10.73 -14.66 12.56
C ALA A 337 10.63 -16.06 11.94
N GLU A 338 10.33 -17.06 12.77
CA GLU A 338 10.31 -18.49 12.44
C GLU A 338 8.96 -19.15 12.78
N ASP A 339 8.63 -20.23 12.06
CA ASP A 339 7.46 -21.08 12.34
C ASP A 339 7.74 -22.19 13.37
N ARG A 340 8.90 -22.12 14.04
CA ARG A 340 9.30 -23.01 15.11
C ARG A 340 9.75 -22.20 16.32
N LEU A 341 9.40 -22.70 17.51
CA LEU A 341 9.87 -22.17 18.79
C LEU A 341 10.66 -23.27 19.50
N ASP A 342 11.96 -23.04 19.70
CA ASP A 342 12.85 -23.98 20.38
C ASP A 342 12.85 -23.71 21.90
N ILE A 343 12.52 -24.75 22.69
CA ILE A 343 12.39 -24.67 24.14
C ILE A 343 13.21 -25.77 24.78
N ASN A 344 14.04 -25.40 25.75
CA ASN A 344 14.97 -26.30 26.42
C ASN A 344 14.66 -26.39 27.91
N ARG A 345 15.11 -27.47 28.55
CA ARG A 345 15.23 -27.53 30.01
C ARG A 345 16.66 -27.14 30.40
N ALA A 346 16.81 -25.96 30.98
CA ALA A 346 18.10 -25.48 31.51
C ALA A 346 18.48 -26.21 32.80
N SER A 347 17.49 -26.62 33.60
CA SER A 347 17.65 -27.47 34.80
C SER A 347 16.45 -28.39 35.02
N PHE A 348 16.49 -29.22 36.07
CA PHE A 348 15.39 -30.15 36.41
C PHE A 348 14.04 -29.43 36.66
N LEU A 349 14.05 -28.14 37.00
CA LEU A 349 12.88 -27.34 37.39
C LEU A 349 12.74 -26.01 36.65
N ALA A 350 13.59 -25.72 35.65
CA ALA A 350 13.50 -24.48 34.90
C ALA A 350 13.72 -24.72 33.41
N GLY A 351 12.66 -24.51 32.63
CA GLY A 351 12.80 -24.34 31.19
C GLY A 351 13.28 -22.94 30.81
N GLU A 352 13.86 -22.84 29.62
CA GLU A 352 14.25 -21.58 28.97
C GLU A 352 13.89 -21.61 27.47
N ALA A 353 13.72 -20.43 26.89
CA ALA A 353 13.69 -20.24 25.44
C ALA A 353 14.94 -19.43 25.06
N PRO A 354 16.01 -20.07 24.57
CA PRO A 354 17.31 -19.40 24.39
C PRO A 354 17.26 -18.27 23.35
N SER A 355 16.38 -18.42 22.35
CA SER A 355 16.14 -17.43 21.33
C SER A 355 14.67 -17.42 20.95
N VAL A 356 14.12 -16.21 20.81
CA VAL A 356 12.78 -15.95 20.30
C VAL A 356 12.93 -14.84 19.28
N PRO A 357 13.33 -15.18 18.05
CA PRO A 357 13.60 -14.18 17.03
C PRO A 357 12.29 -13.56 16.54
N LEU A 358 12.23 -12.24 16.56
CA LEU A 358 11.12 -11.43 16.05
C LEU A 358 11.61 -10.59 14.89
N ILE A 359 10.72 -10.31 13.95
CA ILE A 359 11.03 -9.44 12.81
C ILE A 359 9.90 -8.44 12.59
N GLU A 360 10.29 -7.20 12.34
CA GLU A 360 9.37 -6.11 12.04
C GLU A 360 8.53 -6.41 10.80
N ILE A 361 7.25 -6.05 10.88
CA ILE A 361 6.28 -6.00 9.78
C ILE A 361 6.20 -4.55 9.31
N ARG A 362 6.29 -4.33 8.00
CA ARG A 362 5.98 -3.01 7.42
C ARG A 362 4.49 -2.92 7.17
N GLU A 363 3.85 -1.99 7.86
CA GLU A 363 2.43 -1.71 7.71
C GLU A 363 2.29 -0.49 6.80
N ALA A 364 1.58 -0.65 5.67
CA ALA A 364 1.30 0.41 4.70
C ALA A 364 0.36 1.50 5.25
#